data_AF-A0A7Y8PSL2-F1
#
_entry.id   AF-A0A7Y8PSL2-F1
#
_cell.length_a   1.000
_cell.length_b   1.000
_cell.length_c   1.000
_cell.angle_alpha   90.00
_cell.angle_beta   90.00
_cell.angle_gamma   90.00
#
_symmetry.space_group_name_H-M   'P 1'
#
loop_
_entity.id
_entity.type
_entity.pdbx_description
1 polymer ?
#
loop_
_entity_poly.entity_id
_entity_poly.type
_entity_poly.pdbx_seq_one_letter_code
_entity_poly.pdbx_strand_id
1 'polypeptide(L)'
;MTEHAITFPFRKRCLATAIGLLLANPSYALQALSDDSLSNTTGEGVALVLDDFKMVFQQPNDLSTGSSYTRGLENPSQYDTGFIRIIPTGENYQYIQNKQFEEKYKIAYTNQYDNSHKAVYKTSETAEYNRVYQGEFDKAFAAKKVENEKTYREYEYSDQAGTLYKQRYDYWYNEVYNVGANWFLLPNEKRKRSRDAALNDLNNVDQWKNELTSRVNAKLTIDATPIAVKNAKALAEVYALKQVELHANQVIRDTVNQQANITHNRTKADVFIYGLALSKSDNSLSSRYSNQGFNWGSADNPWLFRAGTEKVKQFKNIEKDVGYLALEAPLATTTPTESDNNIKLGFWTDIFSRQLNSSAEVDPSTGAPKSGLDKEYRLRTQFIANGLSLNGSQTRLFQTLDSDNPNHHQTLGMASVLRLNTNDNPANLSFTDSNLDSKGIRISTAAKSDTLDGTAVTPAIDGSLAPVFHDTEGLYLYSPNVNLVLGNMYQPFVVGSEGNNIVLEVTRIPNVPEIYNKIYQNYEDGKGGYLGSTAFTGSTCNVVSCGTPLKANVNDSTAMYQGRNATHSSIAIGTVERLPNNMLRAKDHDNATGVVFKGVDGTAKNLGSVAIDGVLIQHLKFKTTGL
;
A
#
# COMPACT_ATOMS: atom_id res chain seq x y z
N MET A 1 18.91 24.25 11.29
CA MET A 1 18.88 23.14 12.27
C MET A 1 18.03 22.04 11.67
N THR A 2 18.68 21.13 10.99
CA THR A 2 18.10 19.95 10.34
C THR A 2 17.96 18.85 11.40
N GLU A 3 16.72 18.50 11.75
CA GLU A 3 16.43 17.29 12.52
C GLU A 3 16.92 16.08 11.72
N HIS A 4 18.02 15.49 12.16
CA HIS A 4 18.45 14.18 11.70
C HIS A 4 17.46 13.15 12.25
N ALA A 5 16.70 12.53 11.34
CA ALA A 5 15.89 11.37 11.64
C ALA A 5 16.75 10.30 12.33
N ILE A 6 16.40 9.96 13.57
CA ILE A 6 17.06 8.91 14.35
C ILE A 6 16.64 7.56 13.77
N THR A 7 17.53 6.93 13.01
CA THR A 7 17.41 5.53 12.57
C THR A 7 17.77 4.58 13.70
N PHE A 8 16.90 3.60 14.00
CA PHE A 8 17.21 2.47 14.89
C PHE A 8 17.71 1.28 14.07
N PRO A 9 19.02 0.96 14.07
CA PRO A 9 19.51 -0.30 13.53
C PRO A 9 19.03 -1.46 14.41
N PHE A 10 18.66 -2.60 13.79
CA PHE A 10 18.46 -3.87 14.49
C PHE A 10 19.79 -4.34 15.11
N ARG A 11 20.16 -3.77 16.27
CA ARG A 11 21.43 -4.04 16.94
C ARG A 11 21.39 -5.38 17.67
N LYS A 12 22.30 -6.30 17.34
CA LYS A 12 22.88 -7.43 18.12
C LYS A 12 21.96 -8.39 18.90
N ARG A 13 20.71 -8.04 19.23
CA ARG A 13 19.85 -8.74 20.19
C ARG A 13 18.96 -9.80 19.54
N CYS A 14 18.70 -9.74 18.23
CA CYS A 14 17.93 -10.78 17.53
C CYS A 14 18.74 -12.06 17.28
N LEU A 15 20.06 -11.97 17.15
CA LEU A 15 20.93 -13.15 17.13
C LEU A 15 20.87 -13.89 18.49
N ALA A 16 20.76 -13.15 19.60
CA ALA A 16 20.56 -13.75 20.93
C ALA A 16 19.17 -14.37 21.09
N THR A 17 18.13 -13.84 20.43
CA THR A 17 16.79 -14.46 20.42
C THR A 17 16.77 -15.75 19.59
N ALA A 18 17.48 -15.78 18.46
CA ALA A 18 17.66 -16.99 17.65
C ALA A 18 18.48 -18.07 18.39
N ILE A 19 19.54 -17.66 19.12
CA ILE A 19 20.30 -18.55 20.00
C ILE A 19 19.44 -19.03 21.18
N GLY A 20 18.55 -18.21 21.73
CA GLY A 20 17.64 -18.58 22.81
C GLY A 20 16.61 -19.65 22.42
N LEU A 21 16.15 -19.66 21.16
CA LEU A 21 15.28 -20.71 20.61
C LEU A 21 16.00 -22.06 20.45
N LEU A 22 17.32 -22.05 20.27
CA LEU A 22 18.16 -23.25 20.16
C LEU A 22 18.55 -23.86 21.52
N LEU A 23 18.28 -23.16 22.64
CA LEU A 23 18.52 -23.64 24.01
C LEU A 23 17.26 -24.27 24.65
N ALA A 24 16.16 -24.40 23.91
CA ALA A 24 14.99 -25.15 24.37
C ALA A 24 15.30 -26.66 24.40
N ASN A 25 14.95 -27.34 25.50
CA ASN A 25 15.24 -28.76 25.70
C ASN A 25 14.73 -29.63 24.53
N PRO A 26 15.56 -30.52 23.95
CA PRO A 26 15.13 -31.42 22.89
C PRO A 26 14.16 -32.46 23.45
N SER A 27 12.98 -32.57 22.84
CA SER A 27 12.17 -33.79 22.90
C SER A 27 12.67 -34.72 21.80
N TYR A 28 13.08 -35.92 22.19
CA TYR A 28 13.79 -36.86 21.32
C TYR A 28 12.89 -37.38 20.19
N ALA A 29 13.29 -37.12 18.94
CA ALA A 29 12.72 -37.74 17.73
C ALA A 29 13.75 -37.86 16.58
N LEU A 30 15.04 -37.98 16.87
CA LEU A 30 16.10 -38.03 15.85
C LEU A 30 17.00 -39.26 16.07
N GLN A 31 17.05 -40.13 15.06
CA GLN A 31 18.01 -41.23 14.97
C GLN A 31 19.32 -40.68 14.42
N ALA A 32 20.45 -41.02 15.05
CA ALA A 32 21.77 -40.60 14.58
C ALA A 32 22.06 -41.20 13.19
N LEU A 33 22.35 -40.35 12.20
CA LEU A 33 22.98 -40.79 10.95
C LEU A 33 24.44 -41.19 11.22
N SER A 34 25.00 -42.11 10.43
CA SER A 34 26.38 -42.59 10.62
C SER A 34 27.41 -41.47 10.51
N ASP A 35 28.30 -41.37 11.50
CA ASP A 35 29.34 -40.33 11.62
C ASP A 35 30.31 -40.26 10.42
N ASP A 36 30.51 -41.36 9.70
CA ASP A 36 31.51 -41.46 8.63
C ASP A 36 31.17 -40.59 7.40
N SER A 37 29.88 -40.38 7.12
CA SER A 37 29.40 -39.47 6.06
C SER A 37 29.33 -38.00 6.51
N LEU A 38 29.13 -37.74 7.80
CA LEU A 38 29.02 -36.40 8.38
C LEU A 38 30.38 -35.73 8.62
N SER A 39 31.44 -36.52 8.82
CA SER A 39 32.79 -36.00 9.08
C SER A 39 33.42 -35.24 7.90
N ASN A 40 32.95 -35.46 6.67
CA ASN A 40 33.45 -34.82 5.46
C ASN A 40 32.68 -33.54 5.07
N THR A 41 31.50 -33.30 5.66
CA THR A 41 30.80 -32.01 5.57
C THR A 41 31.52 -31.01 6.47
N THR A 42 32.35 -30.15 5.87
CA THR A 42 33.11 -29.13 6.57
C THR A 42 32.19 -28.04 7.16
N GLY A 43 31.64 -28.31 8.34
CA GLY A 43 30.90 -27.36 9.16
C GLY A 43 30.07 -28.03 10.25
N GLU A 44 30.04 -27.43 11.45
CA GLU A 44 29.11 -27.83 12.51
C GLU A 44 27.66 -27.59 12.04
N GLY A 45 26.83 -28.62 12.04
CA GLY A 45 25.46 -28.53 11.53
C GLY A 45 24.62 -29.78 11.79
N VAL A 46 23.34 -29.67 11.46
CA VAL A 46 22.36 -30.76 11.55
C VAL A 46 22.00 -31.20 10.13
N ALA A 47 22.12 -32.50 9.87
CA ALA A 47 21.64 -33.14 8.66
C ALA A 47 20.26 -33.77 8.92
N LEU A 48 19.35 -33.64 7.96
CA LEU A 48 18.00 -34.20 8.05
C LEU A 48 17.68 -34.98 6.77
N VAL A 49 17.03 -36.13 6.93
CA VAL A 49 16.42 -36.91 5.85
C VAL A 49 14.96 -37.08 6.21
N LEU A 50 14.09 -36.93 5.23
CA LEU A 50 12.67 -37.18 5.40
C LEU A 50 12.35 -38.56 4.81
N ASP A 51 11.81 -39.46 5.62
CA ASP A 51 11.38 -40.80 5.19
C ASP A 51 9.87 -40.95 5.42
N ASP A 52 9.16 -41.39 4.38
CA ASP A 52 7.69 -41.53 4.33
C ASP A 52 6.95 -40.29 4.87
N PHE A 53 7.48 -39.10 4.57
CA PHE A 53 6.97 -37.85 5.11
C PHE A 53 5.71 -37.39 4.37
N LYS A 54 4.71 -36.94 5.14
CA LYS A 54 3.54 -36.22 4.63
C LYS A 54 3.02 -35.26 5.70
N MET A 55 2.35 -34.21 5.27
CA MET A 55 1.80 -33.19 6.16
C MET A 55 0.44 -32.72 5.65
N VAL A 56 -0.50 -32.48 6.57
CA VAL A 56 -1.80 -31.89 6.29
C VAL A 56 -2.15 -30.90 7.40
N PHE A 57 -2.58 -29.70 7.04
CA PHE A 57 -3.07 -28.70 7.98
C PHE A 57 -4.54 -28.97 8.29
N GLN A 58 -4.82 -29.26 9.56
CA GLN A 58 -6.16 -29.55 10.09
C GLN A 58 -6.56 -28.50 11.14
N GLN A 59 -7.85 -28.31 11.37
CA GLN A 59 -8.36 -27.29 12.30
C GLN A 59 -8.06 -27.66 13.78
N PRO A 60 -7.90 -26.69 14.70
CA PRO A 60 -7.59 -26.93 16.12
C PRO A 60 -8.60 -27.73 16.96
N ASN A 61 -9.66 -28.29 16.36
CA ASN A 61 -10.67 -29.14 17.01
C ASN A 61 -11.10 -30.28 16.08
N ASP A 62 -10.16 -30.85 15.31
CA ASP A 62 -10.42 -32.19 14.80
C ASP A 62 -10.72 -33.09 16.01
N LEU A 63 -11.74 -33.94 15.92
CA LEU A 63 -12.17 -34.90 16.96
C LEU A 63 -11.11 -36.00 17.21
N SER A 64 -9.83 -35.69 16.96
CA SER A 64 -8.76 -36.62 16.66
C SER A 64 -8.44 -37.52 17.84
N THR A 65 -8.94 -38.75 17.73
CA THR A 65 -8.16 -39.97 17.95
C THR A 65 -7.51 -40.49 16.64
N GLY A 66 -7.44 -39.70 15.54
CA GLY A 66 -6.84 -40.15 14.26
C GLY A 66 -7.20 -39.35 12.99
N SER A 67 -6.68 -39.78 11.83
CA SER A 67 -6.81 -39.12 10.51
C SER A 67 -8.22 -39.21 9.90
N SER A 68 -8.65 -38.16 9.17
CA SER A 68 -9.91 -38.14 8.38
C SER A 68 -10.01 -39.30 7.37
N TYR A 69 -8.88 -39.77 6.84
CA TYR A 69 -8.81 -40.84 5.84
C TYR A 69 -8.95 -42.25 6.42
N THR A 70 -8.84 -42.43 7.75
CA THR A 70 -9.02 -43.73 8.41
C THR A 70 -10.45 -43.95 8.91
N ARG A 71 -11.34 -42.99 8.67
CA ARG A 71 -12.72 -42.97 9.19
C ARG A 71 -13.79 -43.48 8.20
N GLY A 72 -13.40 -43.90 7.00
CA GLY A 72 -14.35 -44.41 5.98
C GLY A 72 -15.34 -43.35 5.47
N LEU A 73 -14.95 -42.08 5.50
CA LEU A 73 -15.80 -40.96 5.07
C LEU A 73 -15.81 -40.84 3.54
N GLU A 74 -16.92 -40.36 3.00
CA GLU A 74 -16.97 -39.85 1.64
C GLU A 74 -16.18 -38.52 1.56
N ASN A 75 -15.26 -38.39 0.60
CA ASN A 75 -14.37 -37.23 0.42
C ASN A 75 -13.67 -36.76 1.71
N PRO A 76 -12.82 -37.61 2.33
CA PRO A 76 -12.19 -37.33 3.63
C PRO A 76 -11.34 -36.04 3.64
N SER A 77 -10.84 -35.62 2.47
CA SER A 77 -10.07 -34.38 2.32
C SER A 77 -10.86 -33.13 2.72
N GLN A 78 -12.19 -33.14 2.62
CA GLN A 78 -13.05 -31.99 2.92
C GLN A 78 -13.01 -31.56 4.39
N TYR A 79 -12.52 -32.43 5.28
CA TYR A 79 -12.42 -32.19 6.72
C TYR A 79 -11.08 -31.53 7.11
N ASP A 80 -10.12 -31.43 6.19
CA ASP A 80 -8.80 -30.86 6.45
C ASP A 80 -8.82 -29.34 6.21
N THR A 81 -9.45 -28.57 7.10
CA THR A 81 -9.72 -27.12 6.90
C THR A 81 -8.77 -26.19 7.67
N GLY A 82 -7.67 -26.71 8.22
CA GLY A 82 -6.67 -25.89 8.92
C GLY A 82 -6.13 -24.80 7.99
N PHE A 83 -6.03 -23.57 8.49
CA PHE A 83 -5.83 -22.40 7.63
C PHE A 83 -4.73 -21.44 8.11
N ILE A 84 -4.24 -20.66 7.16
CA ILE A 84 -3.38 -19.49 7.31
C ILE A 84 -4.19 -18.30 6.81
N ARG A 85 -4.39 -17.29 7.66
CA ARG A 85 -5.04 -16.03 7.28
C ARG A 85 -3.98 -14.99 6.98
N ILE A 86 -4.08 -14.39 5.81
CA ILE A 86 -3.23 -13.27 5.37
C ILE A 86 -4.10 -12.02 5.30
N ILE A 87 -3.67 -10.98 6.02
CA ILE A 87 -4.32 -9.68 6.05
C ILE A 87 -3.39 -8.69 5.33
N PRO A 88 -3.72 -8.25 4.11
CA PRO A 88 -2.99 -7.17 3.46
C PRO A 88 -3.11 -5.87 4.27
N THR A 89 -2.08 -5.56 5.06
CA THR A 89 -1.94 -4.30 5.79
C THR A 89 -1.09 -3.33 4.96
N GLY A 90 -1.59 -2.95 3.79
CA GLY A 90 -0.84 -2.10 2.85
C GLY A 90 -1.21 -0.61 2.91
N GLU A 91 -2.37 -0.29 3.48
CA GLU A 91 -2.94 1.04 3.37
C GLU A 91 -3.47 1.52 4.72
N ASN A 92 -3.11 2.75 5.12
CA ASN A 92 -3.82 3.43 6.20
C ASN A 92 -5.25 3.72 5.68
N TYR A 93 -6.17 2.79 5.95
CA TYR A 93 -7.55 2.87 5.47
C TYR A 93 -8.26 4.15 5.93
N GLN A 94 -7.86 4.75 7.07
CA GLN A 94 -8.35 6.06 7.51
C GLN A 94 -7.81 7.20 6.63
N TYR A 95 -6.54 7.13 6.22
CA TYR A 95 -5.98 8.11 5.29
C TYR A 95 -6.66 8.05 3.92
N ILE A 96 -6.92 6.86 3.38
CA ILE A 96 -7.64 6.72 2.10
C ILE A 96 -9.07 7.23 2.23
N GLN A 97 -9.74 6.96 3.36
CA GLN A 97 -11.04 7.53 3.66
C GLN A 97 -11.00 9.06 3.62
N ASN A 98 -10.06 9.68 4.32
CA ASN A 98 -9.91 11.13 4.39
C ASN A 98 -9.57 11.73 3.03
N LYS A 99 -8.66 11.10 2.26
CA LYS A 99 -8.27 11.56 0.93
C LYS A 99 -9.42 11.45 -0.08
N GLN A 100 -10.11 10.31 -0.13
CA GLN A 100 -11.28 10.12 -0.99
C GLN A 100 -12.44 11.05 -0.58
N PHE A 101 -12.57 11.31 0.72
CA PHE A 101 -13.49 12.32 1.24
C PHE A 101 -13.10 13.72 0.73
N GLU A 102 -11.86 14.15 0.90
CA GLU A 102 -11.37 15.46 0.46
C GLU A 102 -11.49 15.68 -1.05
N GLU A 103 -11.13 14.66 -1.86
CA GLU A 103 -11.18 14.71 -3.33
C GLU A 103 -12.64 14.84 -3.84
N LYS A 104 -13.60 14.15 -3.24
CA LYS A 104 -15.03 14.26 -3.60
C LYS A 104 -15.70 15.48 -2.98
N TYR A 105 -15.34 15.86 -1.75
CA TYR A 105 -15.89 17.00 -1.02
C TYR A 105 -15.59 18.31 -1.74
N LYS A 106 -14.39 18.49 -2.28
CA LYS A 106 -14.00 19.72 -2.98
C LYS A 106 -14.83 20.00 -4.24
N ILE A 107 -15.09 18.96 -5.04
CA ILE A 107 -15.90 19.08 -6.27
C ILE A 107 -17.38 19.35 -5.92
N ALA A 108 -17.93 18.61 -4.97
CA ALA A 108 -19.30 18.82 -4.48
C ALA A 108 -19.47 20.21 -3.86
N TYR A 109 -18.48 20.68 -3.10
CA TYR A 109 -18.49 22.01 -2.48
C TYR A 109 -18.51 23.13 -3.51
N THR A 110 -17.68 23.04 -4.55
CA THR A 110 -17.60 24.06 -5.58
C THR A 110 -18.94 24.19 -6.33
N ASN A 111 -19.55 23.08 -6.73
CA ASN A 111 -20.85 23.07 -7.41
C ASN A 111 -22.00 23.57 -6.50
N GLN A 112 -21.96 23.25 -5.21
CA GLN A 112 -23.00 23.66 -4.26
C GLN A 112 -22.85 25.11 -3.78
N TYR A 113 -21.64 25.67 -3.83
CA TYR A 113 -21.37 27.05 -3.44
C TYR A 113 -22.13 28.04 -4.34
N ASP A 114 -22.11 27.84 -5.67
CA ASP A 114 -22.81 28.72 -6.62
C ASP A 114 -24.33 28.67 -6.44
N ASN A 115 -24.89 27.48 -6.15
CA ASN A 115 -26.31 27.32 -5.87
C ASN A 115 -26.70 27.98 -4.55
N SER A 116 -25.90 27.80 -3.51
CA SER A 116 -26.10 28.44 -2.20
C SER A 116 -25.98 29.96 -2.31
N HIS A 117 -25.05 30.46 -3.11
CA HIS A 117 -24.90 31.88 -3.37
C HIS A 117 -26.18 32.47 -3.99
N LYS A 118 -26.77 31.79 -4.98
CA LYS A 118 -28.06 32.22 -5.57
C LYS A 118 -29.21 32.15 -4.56
N ALA A 119 -29.21 31.14 -3.67
CA ALA A 119 -30.31 30.90 -2.75
C ALA A 119 -30.35 31.87 -1.56
N VAL A 120 -29.21 32.17 -0.93
CA VAL A 120 -29.20 32.85 0.38
C VAL A 120 -28.45 34.17 0.43
N TYR A 121 -27.57 34.47 -0.53
CA TYR A 121 -26.70 35.66 -0.47
C TYR A 121 -27.52 36.95 -0.37
N LYS A 122 -28.41 37.20 -1.33
CA LYS A 122 -29.11 38.49 -1.44
C LYS A 122 -30.05 38.75 -0.26
N THR A 123 -30.75 37.70 0.18
CA THR A 123 -31.65 37.76 1.33
C THR A 123 -30.88 38.04 2.62
N SER A 124 -29.74 37.37 2.82
CA SER A 124 -28.88 37.55 4.01
C SER A 124 -28.21 38.92 4.04
N GLU A 125 -27.72 39.39 2.89
CA GLU A 125 -27.12 40.72 2.73
C GLU A 125 -28.14 41.81 3.09
N THR A 126 -29.36 41.72 2.55
CA THR A 126 -30.41 42.72 2.79
C THR A 126 -30.85 42.73 4.26
N ALA A 127 -31.03 41.55 4.87
CA ALA A 127 -31.41 41.43 6.27
C ALA A 127 -30.34 42.01 7.21
N GLU A 128 -29.07 41.70 6.95
CA GLU A 128 -27.97 42.20 7.78
C GLU A 128 -27.75 43.70 7.60
N TYR A 129 -27.82 44.21 6.37
CA TYR A 129 -27.73 45.64 6.10
C TYR A 129 -28.77 46.43 6.92
N ASN A 130 -30.03 45.99 6.88
CA ASN A 130 -31.11 46.62 7.65
C ASN A 130 -30.88 46.54 9.16
N ARG A 131 -30.29 45.45 9.65
CA ARG A 131 -29.98 45.26 11.07
C ARG A 131 -28.88 46.19 11.57
N VAL A 132 -27.83 46.41 10.77
CA VAL A 132 -26.62 47.14 11.21
C VAL A 132 -26.62 48.62 10.84
N TYR A 133 -27.43 49.03 9.85
CA TYR A 133 -27.41 50.39 9.31
C TYR A 133 -27.54 51.48 10.39
N GLN A 134 -28.53 51.35 11.28
CA GLN A 134 -28.76 52.38 12.31
C GLN A 134 -27.56 52.53 13.26
N GLY A 135 -26.97 51.41 13.68
CA GLY A 135 -25.79 51.44 14.56
C GLY A 135 -24.56 52.05 13.88
N GLU A 136 -24.37 51.81 12.58
CA GLU A 136 -23.30 52.45 11.80
C GLU A 136 -23.57 53.94 11.55
N PHE A 137 -24.83 54.32 11.35
CA PHE A 137 -25.24 55.71 11.24
C PHE A 137 -24.95 56.47 12.53
N ASP A 138 -25.32 55.93 13.69
CA ASP A 138 -25.10 56.59 14.98
C ASP A 138 -23.60 56.81 15.26
N LYS A 139 -22.75 55.84 14.91
CA LYS A 139 -21.28 55.96 15.01
C LYS A 139 -20.74 57.04 14.07
N ALA A 140 -21.17 57.02 12.80
CA ALA A 140 -20.72 58.00 11.81
C ALA A 140 -21.17 59.42 12.20
N PHE A 141 -22.40 59.56 12.68
CA PHE A 141 -22.96 60.82 13.16
C PHE A 141 -22.21 61.34 14.37
N ALA A 142 -21.92 60.49 15.37
CA ALA A 142 -21.14 60.87 16.54
C ALA A 142 -19.72 61.33 16.16
N ALA A 143 -19.06 60.61 15.24
CA ALA A 143 -17.73 61.00 14.74
C ALA A 143 -17.76 62.35 14.01
N LYS A 144 -18.72 62.55 13.11
CA LYS A 144 -18.87 63.82 12.37
C LYS A 144 -19.28 64.97 13.27
N LYS A 145 -20.05 64.70 14.32
CA LYS A 145 -20.39 65.71 15.33
C LYS A 145 -19.14 66.22 16.04
N VAL A 146 -18.23 65.33 16.47
CA VAL A 146 -16.95 65.72 17.08
C VAL A 146 -16.09 66.54 16.10
N GLU A 147 -16.09 66.17 14.82
CA GLU A 147 -15.26 66.80 13.79
C GLU A 147 -15.79 68.18 13.35
N ASN A 148 -17.09 68.27 13.05
CA ASN A 148 -17.67 69.37 12.27
C ASN A 148 -18.70 70.22 13.02
N GLU A 149 -19.18 69.83 14.22
CA GLU A 149 -20.24 70.56 14.91
C GLU A 149 -19.86 72.02 15.17
N LYS A 150 -18.63 72.27 15.63
CA LYS A 150 -18.14 73.63 15.90
C LYS A 150 -18.15 74.48 14.62
N THR A 151 -17.58 73.96 13.54
CA THR A 151 -17.51 74.63 12.24
C THR A 151 -18.90 74.94 11.68
N TYR A 152 -19.84 73.98 11.76
CA TYR A 152 -21.21 74.20 11.29
C TYR A 152 -21.98 75.17 12.15
N ARG A 153 -21.76 75.17 13.47
CA ARG A 153 -22.32 76.20 14.35
C ARG A 153 -21.79 77.57 13.97
N GLU A 154 -20.47 77.73 13.89
CA GLU A 154 -19.83 79.01 13.50
C GLU A 154 -20.34 79.52 12.13
N TYR A 155 -20.54 78.63 11.16
CA TYR A 155 -21.15 78.96 9.88
C TYR A 155 -22.56 79.56 10.03
N GLU A 156 -23.42 78.97 10.88
CA GLU A 156 -24.78 79.49 11.12
C GLU A 156 -24.79 80.85 11.84
N TYR A 157 -23.71 81.23 12.52
CA TYR A 157 -23.51 82.56 13.11
C TYR A 157 -22.94 83.59 12.11
N SER A 158 -22.52 83.17 10.92
CA SER A 158 -21.90 84.07 9.94
C SER A 158 -22.93 84.93 9.20
N ASP A 159 -22.53 86.14 8.80
CA ASP A 159 -23.33 87.08 8.01
C ASP A 159 -23.31 86.69 6.51
N GLN A 160 -23.75 85.46 6.22
CA GLN A 160 -23.85 84.91 4.87
C GLN A 160 -25.29 84.53 4.52
N ALA A 161 -25.68 84.68 3.26
CA ALA A 161 -27.01 84.28 2.80
C ALA A 161 -27.23 82.77 3.05
N GLY A 162 -28.38 82.43 3.67
CA GLY A 162 -28.74 81.05 4.01
C GLY A 162 -28.45 80.64 5.45
N THR A 163 -27.70 81.43 6.23
CA THR A 163 -27.44 81.16 7.65
C THR A 163 -28.61 81.59 8.54
N LEU A 164 -28.75 80.95 9.70
CA LEU A 164 -29.76 81.33 10.67
C LEU A 164 -29.54 82.76 11.20
N TYR A 165 -28.30 83.16 11.46
CA TYR A 165 -27.97 84.52 11.87
C TYR A 165 -28.45 85.55 10.85
N LYS A 166 -28.16 85.35 9.56
CA LYS A 166 -28.58 86.26 8.50
C LYS A 166 -30.10 86.37 8.40
N GLN A 167 -30.79 85.24 8.49
CA GLN A 167 -32.26 85.19 8.51
C GLN A 167 -32.85 85.99 9.68
N ARG A 168 -32.29 85.83 10.90
CA ARG A 168 -32.76 86.56 12.08
C ARG A 168 -32.40 88.04 12.02
N TYR A 169 -31.21 88.37 11.55
CA TYR A 169 -30.79 89.76 11.34
C TYR A 169 -31.71 90.47 10.35
N ASP A 170 -32.03 89.85 9.21
CA ASP A 170 -32.91 90.44 8.20
C ASP A 170 -34.35 90.58 8.72
N TYR A 171 -34.84 89.65 9.55
CA TYR A 171 -36.12 89.79 10.25
C TYR A 171 -36.12 91.01 11.20
N TRP A 172 -35.16 91.11 12.12
CA TRP A 172 -35.14 92.23 13.07
C TRP A 172 -34.92 93.57 12.36
N TYR A 173 -34.06 93.60 11.33
CA TYR A 173 -33.79 94.83 10.59
C TYR A 173 -35.01 95.25 9.78
N ASN A 174 -35.55 94.39 8.91
CA ASN A 174 -36.63 94.77 7.99
C ASN A 174 -38.00 94.83 8.67
N GLU A 175 -38.33 93.86 9.52
CA GLU A 175 -39.69 93.67 10.04
C GLU A 175 -39.92 94.31 11.42
N VAL A 176 -38.86 94.74 12.13
CA VAL A 176 -39.01 95.33 13.48
C VAL A 176 -38.42 96.73 13.59
N TYR A 177 -37.15 96.91 13.19
CA TYR A 177 -36.46 98.19 13.38
C TYR A 177 -36.54 99.13 12.17
N ASN A 178 -36.94 98.64 11.00
CA ASN A 178 -37.15 99.44 9.79
C ASN A 178 -38.63 99.65 9.44
N VAL A 179 -39.51 99.60 10.45
CA VAL A 179 -40.97 99.84 10.33
C VAL A 179 -41.50 100.63 11.54
N GLY A 180 -42.67 101.25 11.40
CA GLY A 180 -43.39 101.91 12.51
C GLY A 180 -42.63 103.07 13.18
N ALA A 181 -42.86 103.27 14.49
CA ALA A 181 -42.22 104.33 15.29
C ALA A 181 -40.69 104.18 15.43
N ASN A 182 -40.15 102.98 15.17
CA ASN A 182 -38.70 102.70 15.18
C ASN A 182 -37.98 103.17 13.91
N TRP A 183 -38.72 103.56 12.86
CA TRP A 183 -38.14 104.07 11.60
C TRP A 183 -37.22 105.28 11.81
N PHE A 184 -37.49 106.13 12.80
CA PHE A 184 -36.73 107.35 13.09
C PHE A 184 -35.35 107.09 13.74
N LEU A 185 -35.02 105.85 14.10
CA LEU A 185 -33.68 105.48 14.57
C LEU A 185 -32.63 105.68 13.46
N LEU A 186 -31.44 106.15 13.82
CA LEU A 186 -30.34 106.33 12.88
C LEU A 186 -29.97 104.97 12.23
N PRO A 187 -29.60 104.92 10.92
CA PRO A 187 -29.32 103.66 10.22
C PRO A 187 -28.28 102.76 10.91
N ASN A 188 -27.23 103.35 11.48
CA ASN A 188 -26.19 102.60 12.22
C ASN A 188 -26.73 101.98 13.52
N GLU A 189 -27.70 102.64 14.15
CA GLU A 189 -28.32 102.18 15.38
C GLU A 189 -29.31 101.04 15.12
N LYS A 190 -30.09 101.12 14.03
CA LYS A 190 -30.93 100.01 13.53
C LYS A 190 -30.11 98.76 13.27
N ARG A 191 -28.99 98.89 12.55
CA ARG A 191 -28.08 97.76 12.27
C ARG A 191 -27.51 97.16 13.57
N LYS A 192 -27.07 97.99 14.52
CA LYS A 192 -26.55 97.52 15.81
C LYS A 192 -27.60 96.74 16.59
N ARG A 193 -28.79 97.31 16.80
CA ARG A 193 -29.88 96.65 17.55
C ARG A 193 -30.36 95.36 16.87
N SER A 194 -30.36 95.31 15.53
CA SER A 194 -30.72 94.10 14.78
C SER A 194 -29.68 92.99 14.93
N ARG A 195 -28.38 93.31 14.96
CA ARG A 195 -27.32 92.34 15.27
C ARG A 195 -27.45 91.80 16.69
N ASP A 196 -27.63 92.70 17.67
CA ASP A 196 -27.74 92.32 19.08
C ASP A 196 -28.98 91.43 19.32
N ALA A 197 -30.12 91.76 18.69
CA ALA A 197 -31.34 90.97 18.76
C ALA A 197 -31.22 89.61 18.04
N ALA A 198 -30.58 89.54 16.88
CA ALA A 198 -30.33 88.29 16.17
C ALA A 198 -29.39 87.37 16.95
N LEU A 199 -28.32 87.91 17.56
CA LEU A 199 -27.44 87.14 18.45
C LEU A 199 -28.19 86.68 19.71
N ASN A 200 -29.06 87.51 20.28
CA ASN A 200 -29.89 87.12 21.42
C ASN A 200 -30.84 85.97 21.05
N ASP A 201 -31.44 85.99 19.87
CA ASP A 201 -32.29 84.90 19.38
C ASP A 201 -31.50 83.58 19.33
N LEU A 202 -30.33 83.58 18.67
CA LEU A 202 -29.52 82.37 18.52
C LEU A 202 -28.97 81.85 19.87
N ASN A 203 -28.70 82.73 20.83
CA ASN A 203 -28.05 82.36 22.09
C ASN A 203 -29.03 82.05 23.21
N ASN A 204 -30.17 82.73 23.27
CA ASN A 204 -31.03 82.77 24.46
C ASN A 204 -32.50 82.39 24.20
N VAL A 205 -32.96 82.35 22.94
CA VAL A 205 -34.35 82.02 22.62
C VAL A 205 -34.45 80.57 22.19
N ASP A 206 -35.17 79.75 22.97
CA ASP A 206 -35.20 78.28 22.80
C ASP A 206 -35.69 77.84 21.41
N GLN A 207 -36.65 78.55 20.82
CA GLN A 207 -37.09 78.29 19.45
C GLN A 207 -35.91 78.32 18.45
N TRP A 208 -35.08 79.36 18.49
CA TRP A 208 -33.99 79.57 17.54
C TRP A 208 -32.74 78.75 17.88
N LYS A 209 -32.53 78.43 19.15
CA LYS A 209 -31.51 77.44 19.58
C LYS A 209 -31.84 76.03 19.08
N ASN A 210 -33.12 75.66 19.10
CA ASN A 210 -33.60 74.39 18.57
C ASN A 210 -33.49 74.34 17.04
N GLU A 211 -33.82 75.44 16.35
CA GLU A 211 -33.64 75.58 14.90
C GLU A 211 -32.15 75.48 14.51
N LEU A 212 -31.27 76.18 15.22
CA LEU A 212 -29.82 76.10 15.04
C LEU A 212 -29.31 74.66 15.16
N THR A 213 -29.74 73.97 16.22
CA THR A 213 -29.36 72.57 16.46
C THR A 213 -29.90 71.66 15.36
N SER A 214 -31.11 71.90 14.87
CA SER A 214 -31.72 71.12 13.79
C SER A 214 -30.95 71.29 12.48
N ARG A 215 -30.57 72.52 12.11
CA ARG A 215 -29.77 72.80 10.91
C ARG A 215 -28.38 72.19 10.95
N VAL A 216 -27.72 72.29 12.10
CA VAL A 216 -26.40 71.67 12.30
C VAL A 216 -26.51 70.15 12.20
N ASN A 217 -27.50 69.54 12.86
CA ASN A 217 -27.74 68.09 12.77
C ASN A 217 -28.10 67.63 11.35
N ALA A 218 -28.80 68.45 10.55
CA ALA A 218 -29.10 68.13 9.16
C ALA A 218 -27.82 68.03 8.31
N LYS A 219 -26.87 68.97 8.48
CA LYS A 219 -25.56 68.91 7.80
C LYS A 219 -24.74 67.71 8.24
N LEU A 220 -24.70 67.44 9.56
CA LEU A 220 -24.03 66.26 10.11
C LEU A 220 -24.64 64.95 9.59
N THR A 221 -25.96 64.90 9.40
CA THR A 221 -26.67 63.75 8.82
C THR A 221 -26.25 63.51 7.37
N ILE A 222 -26.14 64.57 6.57
CA ILE A 222 -25.67 64.49 5.18
C ILE A 222 -24.26 63.90 5.11
N ASP A 223 -23.36 64.35 5.98
CA ASP A 223 -21.98 63.86 6.06
C ASP A 223 -21.88 62.41 6.57
N ALA A 224 -22.71 62.03 7.54
CA ALA A 224 -22.67 60.70 8.16
C ALA A 224 -23.28 59.61 7.27
N THR A 225 -24.30 59.94 6.48
CA THR A 225 -25.03 58.99 5.63
C THR A 225 -24.14 58.16 4.68
N PRO A 226 -23.25 58.74 3.85
CA PRO A 226 -22.42 57.96 2.93
C PRO A 226 -21.45 57.00 3.64
N ILE A 227 -20.97 57.39 4.83
CA ILE A 227 -20.09 56.54 5.67
C ILE A 227 -20.90 55.36 6.22
N ALA A 228 -22.08 55.63 6.76
CA ALA A 228 -22.99 54.61 7.30
C ALA A 228 -23.38 53.58 6.23
N VAL A 229 -23.77 54.05 5.04
CA VAL A 229 -24.11 53.19 3.90
C VAL A 229 -22.94 52.30 3.51
N LYS A 230 -21.73 52.87 3.38
CA LYS A 230 -20.52 52.12 3.00
C LYS A 230 -20.19 51.03 4.03
N ASN A 231 -20.17 51.38 5.32
CA ASN A 231 -19.81 50.45 6.39
C ASN A 231 -20.86 49.34 6.55
N ALA A 232 -22.15 49.70 6.56
CA ALA A 232 -23.24 48.75 6.67
C ALA A 232 -23.24 47.76 5.50
N LYS A 233 -22.97 48.23 4.27
CA LYS A 233 -22.86 47.37 3.10
C LYS A 233 -21.69 46.39 3.20
N ALA A 234 -20.51 46.87 3.61
CA ALA A 234 -19.33 46.01 3.76
C ALA A 234 -19.56 44.91 4.82
N LEU A 235 -20.19 45.24 5.96
CA LEU A 235 -20.55 44.27 6.99
C LEU A 235 -21.58 43.25 6.49
N ALA A 236 -22.59 43.71 5.74
CA ALA A 236 -23.63 42.87 5.16
C ALA A 236 -23.10 41.88 4.12
N GLU A 237 -22.19 42.31 3.23
CA GLU A 237 -21.55 41.45 2.23
C GLU A 237 -20.75 40.33 2.90
N VAL A 238 -19.97 40.65 3.94
CA VAL A 238 -19.19 39.66 4.70
C VAL A 238 -20.10 38.67 5.43
N TYR A 239 -21.19 39.14 6.04
CA TYR A 239 -22.16 38.26 6.69
C TYR A 239 -22.86 37.34 5.67
N ALA A 240 -23.27 37.88 4.52
CA ALA A 240 -23.94 37.13 3.47
C ALA A 240 -23.05 36.01 2.91
N LEU A 241 -21.77 36.28 2.67
CA LEU A 241 -20.80 35.25 2.26
C LEU A 241 -20.68 34.14 3.32
N LYS A 242 -20.65 34.48 4.61
CA LYS A 242 -20.65 33.48 5.69
C LYS A 242 -21.92 32.64 5.72
N GLN A 243 -23.08 33.23 5.43
CA GLN A 243 -24.34 32.46 5.32
C GLN A 243 -24.34 31.53 4.10
N VAL A 244 -23.76 31.96 2.97
CA VAL A 244 -23.58 31.10 1.79
C VAL A 244 -22.69 29.90 2.13
N GLU A 245 -21.56 30.12 2.81
CA GLU A 245 -20.68 29.04 3.27
C GLU A 245 -21.40 28.09 4.25
N LEU A 246 -22.15 28.64 5.21
CA LEU A 246 -22.90 27.83 6.18
C LEU A 246 -23.96 26.97 5.48
N HIS A 247 -24.74 27.56 4.57
CA HIS A 247 -25.77 26.86 3.80
C HIS A 247 -25.15 25.80 2.89
N ALA A 248 -24.06 26.11 2.18
CA ALA A 248 -23.35 25.14 1.36
C ALA A 248 -22.87 23.95 2.20
N ASN A 249 -22.25 24.22 3.36
CA ASN A 249 -21.79 23.18 4.28
C ASN A 249 -22.94 22.36 4.90
N GLN A 250 -24.13 22.93 5.09
CA GLN A 250 -25.32 22.19 5.53
C GLN A 250 -25.84 21.26 4.43
N VAL A 251 -26.04 21.76 3.21
CA VAL A 251 -26.56 20.97 2.08
C VAL A 251 -25.58 19.87 1.66
N ILE A 252 -24.28 20.12 1.72
CA ILE A 252 -23.24 19.12 1.45
C ILE A 252 -23.21 18.04 2.53
N ARG A 253 -23.45 18.37 3.81
CA ARG A 253 -23.55 17.34 4.85
C ARG A 253 -24.66 16.34 4.53
N ASP A 254 -25.82 16.81 4.06
CA ASP A 254 -26.93 15.93 3.70
C ASP A 254 -26.66 15.16 2.40
N THR A 255 -25.98 15.78 1.43
CA THR A 255 -25.64 15.17 0.13
C THR A 255 -24.47 14.16 0.25
N VAL A 256 -23.43 14.45 1.02
CA VAL A 256 -22.27 13.58 1.26
C VAL A 256 -22.65 12.39 2.15
N ASN A 257 -23.57 12.58 3.10
CA ASN A 257 -24.15 11.48 3.87
C ASN A 257 -24.97 10.52 2.99
N GLN A 258 -25.50 10.97 1.83
CA GLN A 258 -26.21 10.13 0.88
C GLN A 258 -25.37 9.66 -0.33
N GLN A 259 -24.29 10.37 -0.73
CA GLN A 259 -23.56 10.13 -1.98
C GLN A 259 -22.21 9.41 -1.86
N ALA A 260 -21.66 9.17 -0.68
CA ALA A 260 -20.32 8.60 -0.63
C ALA A 260 -20.29 7.13 -1.10
N ASN A 261 -21.11 6.24 -0.55
CA ASN A 261 -20.94 4.79 -0.66
C ASN A 261 -19.48 4.30 -0.42
N ILE A 262 -18.57 5.17 0.06
CA ILE A 262 -17.14 4.94 0.24
C ILE A 262 -16.94 3.90 1.33
N THR A 263 -17.81 3.89 2.33
CA THR A 263 -17.92 2.83 3.34
C THR A 263 -18.15 1.46 2.70
N HIS A 264 -18.88 1.38 1.60
CA HIS A 264 -19.13 0.14 0.84
C HIS A 264 -18.11 -0.09 -0.29
N ASN A 265 -17.14 0.82 -0.52
CA ASN A 265 -16.04 0.55 -1.44
C ASN A 265 -15.25 -0.65 -0.94
N ARG A 266 -14.97 -1.61 -1.83
CA ARG A 266 -14.28 -2.83 -1.44
C ARG A 266 -12.76 -2.70 -1.61
N THR A 267 -12.14 -1.95 -0.70
CA THR A 267 -10.69 -1.68 -0.71
C THR A 267 -9.92 -2.52 0.31
N LYS A 268 -10.61 -3.21 1.21
CA LYS A 268 -9.98 -4.18 2.11
C LYS A 268 -9.91 -5.54 1.41
N ALA A 269 -8.94 -6.36 1.77
CA ALA A 269 -8.87 -7.75 1.36
C ALA A 269 -8.60 -8.65 2.56
N ASP A 270 -9.12 -9.87 2.53
CA ASP A 270 -8.72 -10.94 3.44
C ASP A 270 -8.49 -12.20 2.60
N VAL A 271 -7.39 -12.89 2.86
CA VAL A 271 -7.04 -14.12 2.14
C VAL A 271 -6.92 -15.26 3.15
N PHE A 272 -7.59 -16.35 2.87
CA PHE A 272 -7.53 -17.58 3.66
C PHE A 272 -6.94 -18.68 2.79
N ILE A 273 -5.79 -19.21 3.18
CA ILE A 273 -5.22 -20.43 2.59
C ILE A 273 -5.54 -21.57 3.55
N TYR A 274 -6.26 -22.60 3.10
CA TYR A 274 -6.70 -23.68 3.99
C TYR A 274 -6.52 -25.05 3.35
N GLY A 275 -6.44 -26.06 4.23
CA GLY A 275 -6.14 -27.43 3.83
C GLY A 275 -4.81 -27.54 3.11
N LEU A 276 -3.77 -26.87 3.60
CA LEU A 276 -2.43 -27.03 3.06
C LEU A 276 -1.97 -28.48 3.30
N ALA A 277 -1.53 -29.17 2.25
CA ALA A 277 -0.97 -30.51 2.37
C ALA A 277 0.21 -30.77 1.45
N LEU A 278 1.13 -31.58 1.96
CA LEU A 278 2.30 -32.10 1.26
C LEU A 278 2.27 -33.64 1.30
N SER A 279 2.39 -34.27 0.14
CA SER A 279 2.45 -35.74 -0.03
C SER A 279 3.39 -36.13 -1.16
N LYS A 280 3.54 -37.45 -1.36
CA LYS A 280 4.08 -38.00 -2.60
C LYS A 280 3.29 -37.56 -3.82
N SER A 281 4.01 -37.32 -4.91
CA SER A 281 3.45 -37.10 -6.24
C SER A 281 2.66 -38.30 -6.73
N ASP A 282 1.62 -38.02 -7.49
CA ASP A 282 0.80 -39.00 -8.20
C ASP A 282 0.65 -38.58 -9.67
N ASN A 283 -0.30 -39.13 -10.41
CA ASN A 283 -0.56 -38.74 -11.81
C ASN A 283 -1.77 -37.81 -11.94
N SER A 284 -2.08 -37.02 -10.90
CA SER A 284 -3.29 -36.21 -10.84
C SER A 284 -3.00 -34.76 -10.46
N LEU A 285 -3.50 -33.85 -11.29
CA LEU A 285 -3.66 -32.43 -10.94
C LEU A 285 -5.09 -32.11 -10.49
N SER A 286 -5.91 -33.11 -10.12
CA SER A 286 -7.27 -32.91 -9.61
C SER A 286 -7.41 -33.21 -8.13
N SER A 287 -6.65 -34.15 -7.61
CA SER A 287 -6.57 -34.39 -6.17
C SER A 287 -5.63 -33.39 -5.50
N ARG A 288 -6.05 -32.80 -4.39
CA ARG A 288 -5.22 -31.91 -3.57
C ARG A 288 -3.99 -32.63 -2.99
N TYR A 289 -4.14 -33.91 -2.66
CA TYR A 289 -3.23 -34.67 -1.81
C TYR A 289 -3.37 -36.17 -2.11
N SER A 290 -2.26 -36.92 -2.18
CA SER A 290 -2.26 -38.35 -2.53
C SER A 290 -2.39 -39.28 -1.31
N ASN A 291 -2.22 -38.73 -0.10
CA ASN A 291 -2.20 -39.47 1.16
C ASN A 291 -1.07 -40.52 1.31
N GLN A 292 -0.05 -40.46 0.45
CA GLN A 292 1.16 -41.26 0.55
C GLN A 292 2.33 -40.38 1.00
N GLY A 293 3.21 -40.91 1.84
CA GLY A 293 4.44 -40.22 2.21
C GLY A 293 5.51 -40.32 1.13
N PHE A 294 6.45 -39.39 1.15
CA PHE A 294 7.59 -39.36 0.22
C PHE A 294 8.91 -39.29 0.98
N ASN A 295 9.97 -39.75 0.33
CA ASN A 295 11.32 -39.66 0.86
C ASN A 295 12.02 -38.45 0.25
N TRP A 296 12.81 -37.74 1.05
CA TRP A 296 13.53 -36.56 0.59
C TRP A 296 14.91 -36.45 1.22
N GLY A 297 15.91 -36.48 0.33
CA GLY A 297 17.31 -36.56 0.71
C GLY A 297 17.75 -38.01 0.95
N SER A 298 19.04 -38.18 1.16
CA SER A 298 19.67 -39.44 1.54
C SER A 298 20.80 -39.16 2.53
N ALA A 299 21.42 -40.21 3.07
CA ALA A 299 22.59 -40.04 3.94
C ALA A 299 23.75 -39.30 3.24
N ASP A 300 23.93 -39.54 1.93
CA ASP A 300 24.99 -38.90 1.13
C ASP A 300 24.59 -37.52 0.58
N ASN A 301 23.29 -37.22 0.53
CA ASN A 301 22.74 -35.97 0.02
C ASN A 301 21.55 -35.49 0.88
N PRO A 302 21.78 -35.13 2.17
CA PRO A 302 20.71 -34.76 3.09
C PRO A 302 20.32 -33.28 2.95
N TRP A 303 19.27 -32.90 3.65
CA TRP A 303 19.05 -31.50 4.02
C TRP A 303 20.12 -31.07 5.03
N LEU A 304 20.64 -29.86 4.89
CA LEU A 304 21.66 -29.32 5.79
C LEU A 304 21.20 -28.01 6.43
N PHE A 305 21.28 -27.95 7.75
CA PHE A 305 21.26 -26.71 8.52
C PHE A 305 22.62 -26.51 9.17
N ARG A 306 23.44 -25.60 8.64
CA ARG A 306 24.85 -25.49 9.04
C ARG A 306 25.34 -24.06 9.10
N ALA A 307 26.36 -23.82 9.93
CA ALA A 307 27.13 -22.60 9.89
C ALA A 307 28.33 -22.75 8.94
N GLY A 308 28.82 -21.64 8.39
CA GLY A 308 30.03 -21.61 7.58
C GLY A 308 30.62 -20.21 7.47
N THR A 309 31.79 -20.11 6.85
CA THR A 309 32.48 -18.83 6.61
C THR A 309 32.95 -18.76 5.17
N GLU A 310 32.80 -17.60 4.53
CA GLU A 310 33.28 -17.36 3.18
C GLU A 310 34.00 -16.00 3.09
N LYS A 311 35.10 -15.96 2.34
CA LYS A 311 35.81 -14.71 2.02
C LYS A 311 35.11 -13.97 0.90
N VAL A 312 34.60 -12.78 1.21
CA VAL A 312 33.81 -12.00 0.26
C VAL A 312 34.19 -10.52 0.27
N LYS A 313 34.07 -9.91 -0.91
CA LYS A 313 33.99 -8.46 -1.09
C LYS A 313 32.50 -8.12 -1.28
N GLN A 314 32.02 -7.08 -0.61
CA GLN A 314 30.64 -6.58 -0.76
C GLN A 314 30.68 -5.11 -1.18
N PHE A 315 30.41 -4.18 -0.27
CA PHE A 315 30.25 -2.75 -0.62
C PHE A 315 31.56 -2.00 -0.84
N LYS A 316 32.68 -2.53 -0.33
CA LYS A 316 34.02 -1.96 -0.44
C LYS A 316 34.96 -2.95 -1.10
N ASN A 317 36.01 -2.45 -1.74
CA ASN A 317 37.06 -3.29 -2.33
C ASN A 317 38.02 -3.85 -1.26
N ILE A 318 37.47 -4.45 -0.21
CA ILE A 318 38.19 -5.08 0.90
C ILE A 318 37.54 -6.44 1.11
N GLU A 319 38.34 -7.50 1.01
CA GLU A 319 37.89 -8.85 1.29
C GLU A 319 37.89 -9.11 2.79
N LYS A 320 36.81 -9.69 3.31
CA LYS A 320 36.69 -10.09 4.71
C LYS A 320 36.00 -11.45 4.81
N ASP A 321 36.27 -12.17 5.90
CA ASP A 321 35.53 -13.37 6.27
C ASP A 321 34.12 -12.99 6.72
N VAL A 322 33.11 -13.60 6.10
CA VAL A 322 31.70 -13.47 6.47
C VAL A 322 31.18 -14.82 6.93
N GLY A 323 30.84 -14.90 8.21
CA GLY A 323 30.12 -16.04 8.77
C GLY A 323 28.65 -16.02 8.32
N TYR A 324 28.10 -17.20 8.02
CA TYR A 324 26.71 -17.38 7.61
C TYR A 324 26.08 -18.59 8.28
N LEU A 325 24.75 -18.57 8.37
CA LEU A 325 23.90 -19.71 8.67
C LEU A 325 23.17 -20.10 7.38
N ALA A 326 23.19 -21.38 7.02
CA ALA A 326 22.59 -21.87 5.80
C ALA A 326 21.53 -22.94 6.07
N LEU A 327 20.42 -22.85 5.34
CA LEU A 327 19.49 -23.95 5.08
C LEU A 327 19.70 -24.38 3.62
N GLU A 328 20.02 -25.65 3.42
CA GLU A 328 20.33 -26.22 2.11
C GLU A 328 19.47 -27.45 1.88
N ALA A 329 18.76 -27.47 0.75
CA ALA A 329 18.11 -28.68 0.24
C ALA A 329 19.17 -29.66 -0.29
N PRO A 330 18.82 -30.96 -0.44
CA PRO A 330 19.65 -31.92 -1.17
C PRO A 330 20.10 -31.33 -2.50
N LEU A 331 21.35 -31.57 -2.87
CA LEU A 331 21.95 -31.13 -4.13
C LEU A 331 21.19 -31.73 -5.32
N ALA A 332 20.90 -30.91 -6.33
CA ALA A 332 20.39 -31.39 -7.62
C ALA A 332 21.52 -31.99 -8.45
N THR A 333 21.26 -33.08 -9.15
CA THR A 333 22.25 -33.73 -10.01
C THR A 333 22.44 -32.99 -11.33
N THR A 334 23.63 -33.07 -11.92
CA THR A 334 23.91 -32.53 -13.27
C THR A 334 23.26 -33.35 -14.37
N THR A 335 23.01 -34.63 -14.11
CA THR A 335 22.19 -35.49 -14.97
C THR A 335 20.74 -35.40 -14.50
N PRO A 336 19.78 -35.08 -15.39
CA PRO A 336 18.35 -35.03 -15.04
C PRO A 336 17.88 -36.33 -14.36
N THR A 337 17.14 -36.21 -13.25
CA THR A 337 16.52 -37.36 -12.57
C THR A 337 15.11 -37.04 -12.10
N GLU A 338 14.18 -37.96 -12.35
CA GLU A 338 12.79 -37.78 -11.95
C GLU A 338 12.49 -38.39 -10.57
N SER A 339 13.47 -39.05 -9.94
CA SER A 339 13.36 -39.60 -8.58
C SER A 339 13.04 -38.55 -7.53
N ASP A 340 13.48 -37.31 -7.78
CA ASP A 340 13.46 -36.21 -6.84
C ASP A 340 12.22 -35.31 -7.04
N ASN A 341 11.54 -35.47 -8.17
CA ASN A 341 10.28 -34.80 -8.53
C ASN A 341 9.10 -35.53 -7.89
N ASN A 342 9.15 -35.64 -6.57
CA ASN A 342 8.30 -36.57 -5.83
C ASN A 342 7.33 -35.88 -4.87
N ILE A 343 7.21 -34.55 -4.92
CA ILE A 343 6.40 -33.78 -3.98
C ILE A 343 5.13 -33.26 -4.64
N LYS A 344 4.02 -33.47 -3.94
CA LYS A 344 2.74 -32.87 -4.25
C LYS A 344 2.34 -31.91 -3.16
N LEU A 345 2.15 -30.65 -3.52
CA LEU A 345 1.63 -29.59 -2.67
C LEU A 345 0.23 -29.23 -3.14
N GLY A 346 -0.74 -29.22 -2.24
CA GLY A 346 -2.08 -28.77 -2.56
C GLY A 346 -2.74 -28.00 -1.43
N PHE A 347 -3.50 -26.97 -1.79
CA PHE A 347 -4.27 -26.16 -0.85
C PHE A 347 -5.47 -25.51 -1.55
N TRP A 348 -6.40 -25.02 -0.74
CA TRP A 348 -7.47 -24.15 -1.18
C TRP A 348 -7.20 -22.72 -0.74
N THR A 349 -7.77 -21.76 -1.47
CA THR A 349 -7.71 -20.36 -1.09
C THR A 349 -9.05 -19.67 -1.30
N ASP A 350 -9.42 -18.82 -0.35
CA ASP A 350 -10.54 -17.89 -0.46
C ASP A 350 -10.00 -16.46 -0.32
N ILE A 351 -10.14 -15.68 -1.40
CA ILE A 351 -9.72 -14.28 -1.45
C ILE A 351 -10.99 -13.44 -1.44
N PHE A 352 -11.20 -12.69 -0.36
CA PHE A 352 -12.33 -11.79 -0.20
C PHE A 352 -11.91 -10.37 -0.50
N SER A 353 -12.62 -9.74 -1.43
CA SER A 353 -12.68 -8.28 -1.49
C SER A 353 -13.66 -7.84 -0.41
N ARG A 354 -13.32 -6.93 0.50
CA ARG A 354 -14.16 -6.50 1.64
C ARG A 354 -14.41 -5.00 1.63
N GLN A 355 -15.61 -4.63 2.07
CA GLN A 355 -16.00 -3.22 2.20
C GLN A 355 -15.14 -2.47 3.22
N LEU A 356 -14.93 -1.19 3.02
CA LEU A 356 -14.13 -0.35 3.92
C LEU A 356 -14.73 -0.29 5.34
N ASN A 357 -16.06 -0.30 5.49
CA ASN A 357 -16.75 -0.33 6.79
C ASN A 357 -16.85 -1.74 7.42
N SER A 358 -16.34 -2.78 6.75
CA SER A 358 -16.33 -4.12 7.32
C SER A 358 -15.48 -4.17 8.59
N SER A 359 -15.91 -5.02 9.54
CA SER A 359 -15.32 -5.08 10.88
C SER A 359 -13.81 -5.32 10.85
N ALA A 360 -13.07 -4.54 11.62
CA ALA A 360 -11.66 -4.78 11.91
C ALA A 360 -11.48 -5.75 13.09
N GLU A 361 -12.55 -6.05 13.83
CA GLU A 361 -12.49 -6.99 14.94
C GLU A 361 -12.39 -8.43 14.45
N VAL A 362 -11.51 -9.18 15.10
CA VAL A 362 -11.27 -10.59 14.85
C VAL A 362 -11.99 -11.40 15.92
N ASP A 363 -12.67 -12.46 15.50
CA ASP A 363 -13.20 -13.48 16.40
C ASP A 363 -12.01 -14.26 17.01
N PRO A 364 -11.83 -14.27 18.34
CA PRO A 364 -10.70 -14.95 18.97
C PRO A 364 -10.69 -16.47 18.77
N SER A 365 -11.84 -17.09 18.50
CA SER A 365 -11.98 -18.54 18.34
C SER A 365 -11.65 -19.01 16.92
N THR A 366 -12.01 -18.22 15.91
CA THR A 366 -11.80 -18.57 14.50
C THR A 366 -10.67 -17.78 13.85
N GLY A 367 -10.11 -16.76 14.51
CA GLY A 367 -9.07 -15.92 13.94
C GLY A 367 -9.50 -15.10 12.72
N ALA A 368 -10.79 -15.06 12.39
CA ALA A 368 -11.37 -14.39 11.21
C ALA A 368 -12.16 -13.12 11.59
N PRO A 369 -12.46 -12.21 10.64
CA PRO A 369 -13.31 -11.05 10.91
C PRO A 369 -14.70 -11.45 11.40
N LYS A 370 -15.24 -10.72 12.37
CA LYS A 370 -16.62 -10.95 12.86
C LYS A 370 -17.72 -10.73 11.80
N SER A 371 -17.43 -9.96 10.75
CA SER A 371 -18.39 -9.68 9.66
C SER A 371 -17.71 -9.18 8.38
N GLY A 372 -18.45 -9.15 7.27
CA GLY A 372 -18.02 -8.58 5.99
C GLY A 372 -17.19 -9.50 5.12
N LEU A 373 -17.42 -10.81 5.21
CA LEU A 373 -16.95 -11.82 4.27
C LEU A 373 -18.16 -12.33 3.48
N ASP A 374 -18.30 -11.85 2.25
CA ASP A 374 -19.46 -12.10 1.42
C ASP A 374 -19.10 -13.09 0.31
N LYS A 375 -19.93 -14.12 0.08
CA LYS A 375 -19.67 -15.17 -0.91
C LYS A 375 -19.58 -14.60 -2.34
N GLU A 376 -20.40 -13.60 -2.65
CA GLU A 376 -20.50 -12.93 -3.94
C GLU A 376 -19.23 -12.14 -4.30
N TYR A 377 -18.40 -11.83 -3.31
CA TYR A 377 -17.16 -11.06 -3.46
C TYR A 377 -15.93 -11.87 -3.06
N ARG A 378 -16.03 -13.20 -3.21
CA ARG A 378 -14.99 -14.18 -2.95
C ARG A 378 -14.49 -14.79 -4.26
N LEU A 379 -13.18 -14.77 -4.46
CA LEU A 379 -12.52 -15.66 -5.42
C LEU A 379 -12.04 -16.89 -4.66
N ARG A 380 -12.61 -18.05 -4.99
CA ARG A 380 -12.23 -19.35 -4.42
C ARG A 380 -11.42 -20.12 -5.44
N THR A 381 -10.26 -20.65 -5.03
CA THR A 381 -9.43 -21.47 -5.91
C THR A 381 -8.85 -22.69 -5.21
N GLN A 382 -8.52 -23.71 -6.00
CA GLN A 382 -7.68 -24.82 -5.59
C GLN A 382 -6.35 -24.71 -6.33
N PHE A 383 -5.27 -24.78 -5.57
CA PHE A 383 -3.92 -24.83 -6.09
C PHE A 383 -3.36 -26.23 -5.87
N ILE A 384 -2.83 -26.83 -6.92
CA ILE A 384 -2.14 -28.13 -6.87
C ILE A 384 -0.83 -27.98 -7.63
N ALA A 385 0.27 -28.37 -7.03
CA ALA A 385 1.55 -28.53 -7.68
C ALA A 385 2.00 -29.98 -7.47
N ASN A 386 2.27 -30.68 -8.56
CA ASN A 386 2.59 -32.10 -8.58
C ASN A 386 3.91 -32.32 -9.31
N GLY A 387 4.71 -33.27 -8.82
CA GLY A 387 6.06 -33.53 -9.30
C GLY A 387 7.09 -32.50 -8.83
N LEU A 388 6.83 -31.73 -7.78
CA LEU A 388 7.75 -30.69 -7.30
C LEU A 388 9.06 -31.27 -6.75
N SER A 389 10.15 -30.56 -7.01
CA SER A 389 11.47 -30.72 -6.39
C SER A 389 12.03 -29.36 -6.00
N LEU A 390 12.61 -29.29 -4.80
CA LEU A 390 13.40 -28.14 -4.34
C LEU A 390 14.90 -28.41 -4.35
N ASN A 391 15.36 -29.53 -4.92
CA ASN A 391 16.77 -29.90 -4.88
C ASN A 391 17.66 -28.82 -5.50
N GLY A 392 18.78 -28.54 -4.86
CA GLY A 392 19.69 -27.45 -5.17
C GLY A 392 19.28 -26.08 -4.62
N SER A 393 18.14 -25.97 -3.93
CA SER A 393 17.76 -24.73 -3.23
C SER A 393 18.65 -24.48 -2.01
N GLN A 394 18.92 -23.21 -1.73
CA GLN A 394 19.70 -22.77 -0.59
C GLN A 394 19.28 -21.36 -0.16
N THR A 395 19.26 -21.13 1.14
CA THR A 395 19.22 -19.78 1.74
C THR A 395 20.34 -19.64 2.75
N ARG A 396 21.12 -18.56 2.63
CA ARG A 396 22.14 -18.15 3.60
C ARG A 396 21.73 -16.85 4.25
N LEU A 397 21.86 -16.80 5.57
CA LEU A 397 21.67 -15.60 6.38
C LEU A 397 23.01 -15.21 6.99
N PHE A 398 23.38 -13.93 6.89
CA PHE A 398 24.67 -13.42 7.35
C PHE A 398 24.56 -11.95 7.74
N GLN A 399 25.57 -11.45 8.45
CA GLN A 399 25.72 -10.02 8.63
C GLN A 399 26.48 -9.43 7.45
N THR A 400 25.96 -8.35 6.86
CA THR A 400 26.66 -7.65 5.77
C THR A 400 27.91 -6.93 6.28
N LEU A 401 28.86 -6.65 5.38
CA LEU A 401 30.09 -5.92 5.65
C LEU A 401 29.84 -4.41 5.72
N ASP A 402 30.89 -3.67 6.05
CA ASP A 402 30.85 -2.21 6.17
C ASP A 402 30.44 -1.57 4.83
N SER A 403 29.40 -0.75 4.88
CA SER A 403 28.91 0.07 3.75
C SER A 403 28.96 1.55 4.10
N ASP A 404 29.09 2.40 3.08
CA ASP A 404 28.89 3.85 3.21
C ASP A 404 27.39 4.21 3.17
N ASN A 405 26.54 3.29 2.72
CA ASN A 405 25.09 3.40 2.87
C ASN A 405 24.68 2.87 4.25
N PRO A 406 24.12 3.71 5.14
CA PRO A 406 23.69 3.29 6.49
C PRO A 406 22.70 2.12 6.48
N ASN A 407 21.87 2.01 5.44
CA ASN A 407 20.86 0.95 5.33
C ASN A 407 21.47 -0.43 5.01
N HIS A 408 22.71 -0.46 4.53
CA HIS A 408 23.42 -1.69 4.13
C HIS A 408 24.56 -2.04 5.09
N HIS A 409 24.92 -1.13 6.00
CA HIS A 409 26.06 -1.27 6.89
C HIS A 409 25.76 -2.24 8.03
N GLN A 410 26.46 -3.38 8.07
CA GLN A 410 26.39 -4.35 9.18
C GLN A 410 24.96 -4.82 9.51
N THR A 411 24.11 -4.95 8.49
CA THR A 411 22.70 -5.35 8.60
C THR A 411 22.50 -6.85 8.35
N LEU A 412 21.27 -7.33 8.49
CA LEU A 412 20.90 -8.70 8.11
C LEU A 412 20.88 -8.82 6.58
N GLY A 413 21.81 -9.61 6.05
CA GLY A 413 21.90 -10.02 4.67
C GLY A 413 21.38 -11.44 4.46
N MET A 414 20.85 -11.67 3.28
CA MET A 414 20.38 -12.95 2.79
C MET A 414 20.92 -13.17 1.37
N ALA A 415 21.28 -14.41 1.06
CA ALA A 415 21.56 -14.87 -0.29
C ALA A 415 20.76 -16.15 -0.51
N SER A 416 19.89 -16.19 -1.52
CA SER A 416 19.07 -17.37 -1.77
C SER A 416 19.07 -17.79 -3.23
N VAL A 417 19.16 -19.10 -3.44
CA VAL A 417 18.82 -19.78 -4.69
C VAL A 417 17.58 -20.61 -4.39
N LEU A 418 16.44 -20.26 -4.98
CA LEU A 418 15.18 -20.96 -4.78
C LEU A 418 14.82 -21.70 -6.06
N ARG A 419 14.66 -23.02 -5.98
CA ARG A 419 14.32 -23.88 -7.11
C ARG A 419 12.97 -24.53 -6.86
N LEU A 420 12.05 -24.33 -7.77
CA LEU A 420 10.72 -24.92 -7.79
C LEU A 420 10.57 -25.58 -9.16
N ASN A 421 11.12 -26.78 -9.29
CA ASN A 421 11.16 -27.52 -10.54
C ASN A 421 10.17 -28.67 -10.50
N THR A 422 9.62 -29.03 -11.65
CA THR A 422 8.69 -30.16 -11.77
C THR A 422 9.10 -31.19 -12.82
N ASN A 423 10.06 -30.85 -13.67
CA ASN A 423 10.52 -31.73 -14.74
C ASN A 423 11.96 -31.39 -15.10
N ASP A 424 12.90 -32.30 -14.84
CA ASP A 424 14.32 -32.04 -15.07
C ASP A 424 14.70 -32.09 -16.55
N ASN A 425 13.88 -32.73 -17.38
CA ASN A 425 14.09 -32.83 -18.82
C ASN A 425 12.79 -32.61 -19.63
N PRO A 426 12.36 -31.35 -19.79
CA PRO A 426 11.12 -31.03 -20.49
C PRO A 426 11.25 -30.96 -22.02
N ALA A 427 12.41 -31.28 -22.61
CA ALA A 427 12.69 -31.03 -24.02
C ALA A 427 11.81 -31.83 -25.01
N ASN A 428 11.26 -32.96 -24.55
CA ASN A 428 10.40 -33.85 -25.33
C ASN A 428 8.95 -33.89 -24.82
N LEU A 429 8.59 -33.02 -23.87
CA LEU A 429 7.23 -32.90 -23.37
C LEU A 429 6.26 -32.60 -24.53
N SER A 430 5.16 -33.31 -24.62
CA SER A 430 4.17 -33.16 -25.68
C SER A 430 2.76 -33.01 -25.13
N PHE A 431 1.92 -32.19 -25.78
CA PHE A 431 0.52 -31.99 -25.41
C PHE A 431 -0.29 -33.29 -25.39
N THR A 432 0.16 -34.31 -26.11
CA THR A 432 -0.49 -35.62 -26.21
C THR A 432 0.01 -36.63 -25.17
N ASP A 433 0.97 -36.25 -24.31
CA ASP A 433 1.52 -37.18 -23.33
C ASP A 433 0.44 -37.61 -22.32
N SER A 434 0.37 -38.92 -22.06
CA SER A 434 -0.64 -39.49 -21.16
C SER A 434 -0.41 -39.17 -19.68
N ASN A 435 0.77 -38.67 -19.33
CA ASN A 435 1.19 -38.38 -17.96
C ASN A 435 1.48 -36.90 -17.70
N LEU A 436 0.94 -35.98 -18.50
CA LEU A 436 1.12 -34.53 -18.30
C LEU A 436 0.81 -34.07 -16.87
N ASP A 437 -0.23 -34.64 -16.27
CA ASP A 437 -0.69 -34.27 -14.93
C ASP A 437 0.21 -34.84 -13.80
N SER A 438 1.27 -35.58 -14.13
CA SER A 438 2.30 -35.98 -13.15
C SER A 438 3.26 -34.84 -12.80
N LYS A 439 3.38 -33.82 -13.67
CA LYS A 439 4.37 -32.74 -13.57
C LYS A 439 3.77 -31.41 -13.97
N GLY A 440 3.22 -30.70 -13.00
CA GLY A 440 2.57 -29.43 -13.30
C GLY A 440 2.01 -28.72 -12.09
N ILE A 441 1.51 -27.53 -12.37
CA ILE A 441 0.72 -26.73 -11.44
C ILE A 441 -0.66 -26.56 -12.06
N ARG A 442 -1.70 -26.75 -11.26
CA ARG A 442 -3.07 -26.41 -11.63
C ARG A 442 -3.66 -25.41 -10.65
N ILE A 443 -4.35 -24.43 -11.22
CA ILE A 443 -5.20 -23.49 -10.49
C ILE A 443 -6.61 -23.63 -11.05
N SER A 444 -7.56 -24.10 -10.24
CA SER A 444 -8.96 -24.27 -10.61
C SER A 444 -9.88 -23.40 -9.78
N THR A 445 -11.05 -23.07 -10.32
CA THR A 445 -12.05 -22.20 -9.68
C THR A 445 -13.44 -22.80 -9.66
N ALA A 446 -13.74 -23.72 -10.58
CA ALA A 446 -15.04 -24.35 -10.68
C ALA A 446 -15.19 -25.46 -9.65
N ALA A 447 -16.24 -25.39 -8.84
CA ALA A 447 -16.69 -26.52 -8.04
C ALA A 447 -17.21 -27.64 -8.94
N LYS A 448 -17.14 -28.89 -8.47
CA LYS A 448 -17.63 -30.06 -9.20
C LYS A 448 -19.16 -30.04 -9.38
N SER A 449 -19.86 -29.41 -8.43
CA SER A 449 -21.28 -29.08 -8.47
C SER A 449 -21.55 -27.97 -7.47
N ASP A 450 -22.71 -27.31 -7.56
CA ASP A 450 -23.13 -26.27 -6.62
C ASP A 450 -23.17 -26.78 -5.17
N THR A 451 -23.59 -28.04 -4.97
CA THR A 451 -23.61 -28.69 -3.64
C THR A 451 -22.23 -28.94 -3.07
N LEU A 452 -21.20 -29.03 -3.93
CA LEU A 452 -19.82 -29.31 -3.55
C LEU A 452 -18.95 -28.05 -3.50
N ASP A 453 -19.50 -26.86 -3.76
CA ASP A 453 -18.80 -25.59 -3.51
C ASP A 453 -18.66 -25.30 -2.00
N GLY A 454 -19.29 -26.08 -1.11
CA GLY A 454 -19.29 -25.85 0.33
C GLY A 454 -20.38 -24.86 0.76
N THR A 455 -20.92 -25.06 1.96
CA THR A 455 -22.11 -24.36 2.46
C THR A 455 -21.79 -23.01 3.10
N ALA A 456 -20.53 -22.78 3.46
CA ALA A 456 -20.09 -21.57 4.16
C ALA A 456 -19.48 -20.52 3.26
N VAL A 457 -19.40 -19.29 3.80
CA VAL A 457 -18.58 -18.21 3.23
C VAL A 457 -17.12 -18.66 3.12
N THR A 458 -16.56 -19.33 4.14
CA THR A 458 -15.30 -20.07 4.05
C THR A 458 -15.26 -21.19 5.10
N PRO A 459 -14.83 -22.41 4.73
CA PRO A 459 -14.59 -23.51 5.66
C PRO A 459 -13.62 -23.17 6.80
N ALA A 460 -12.76 -22.17 6.59
CA ALA A 460 -11.80 -21.71 7.59
C ALA A 460 -12.45 -21.10 8.85
N ILE A 461 -13.72 -20.67 8.78
CA ILE A 461 -14.39 -19.96 9.87
C ILE A 461 -15.33 -20.86 10.65
N ASP A 462 -16.19 -21.60 9.96
CA ASP A 462 -17.27 -22.35 10.59
C ASP A 462 -17.00 -23.85 10.68
N GLY A 463 -15.84 -24.31 10.18
CA GLY A 463 -15.48 -25.72 10.15
C GLY A 463 -16.35 -26.57 9.23
N SER A 464 -17.06 -25.94 8.28
CA SER A 464 -17.82 -26.64 7.24
C SER A 464 -16.91 -27.41 6.29
N LEU A 465 -17.51 -28.28 5.46
CA LEU A 465 -16.77 -29.06 4.48
C LEU A 465 -16.09 -28.17 3.44
N ALA A 466 -14.81 -28.46 3.18
CA ALA A 466 -14.07 -27.80 2.11
C ALA A 466 -14.68 -28.10 0.73
N PRO A 467 -14.55 -27.18 -0.25
CA PRO A 467 -15.03 -27.39 -1.62
C PRO A 467 -14.35 -28.56 -2.34
N VAL A 468 -15.10 -29.23 -3.21
CA VAL A 468 -14.57 -30.19 -4.19
C VAL A 468 -14.63 -29.56 -5.58
N PHE A 469 -13.47 -29.43 -6.21
CA PHE A 469 -13.34 -28.79 -7.52
C PHE A 469 -13.62 -29.76 -8.66
N HIS A 470 -13.98 -29.21 -9.81
CA HIS A 470 -14.16 -29.98 -11.03
C HIS A 470 -12.88 -30.76 -11.35
N ASP A 471 -12.96 -31.93 -11.99
CA ASP A 471 -11.76 -32.76 -12.16
C ASP A 471 -10.82 -32.21 -13.26
N THR A 472 -11.35 -31.45 -14.23
CA THR A 472 -10.61 -30.98 -15.42
C THR A 472 -10.45 -29.47 -15.57
N GLU A 473 -11.23 -28.63 -14.87
CA GLU A 473 -11.27 -27.19 -15.15
C GLU A 473 -10.05 -26.46 -14.59
N GLY A 474 -9.56 -25.48 -15.32
CA GLY A 474 -8.65 -24.48 -14.78
C GLY A 474 -7.44 -24.18 -15.65
N LEU A 475 -6.50 -23.45 -15.06
CA LEU A 475 -5.20 -23.15 -15.63
C LEU A 475 -4.21 -24.24 -15.25
N TYR A 476 -3.61 -24.86 -16.25
CA TYR A 476 -2.54 -25.83 -16.14
C TYR A 476 -1.23 -25.19 -16.62
N LEU A 477 -0.21 -25.28 -15.79
CA LEU A 477 1.17 -24.99 -16.14
C LEU A 477 1.90 -26.33 -16.11
N TYR A 478 2.22 -26.88 -17.26
CA TYR A 478 2.92 -28.16 -17.39
C TYR A 478 4.43 -27.95 -17.35
N SER A 479 5.12 -28.83 -16.62
CA SER A 479 6.58 -28.76 -16.41
C SER A 479 7.12 -27.36 -16.04
N PRO A 480 6.50 -26.60 -15.11
CA PRO A 480 7.06 -25.36 -14.62
C PRO A 480 8.38 -25.63 -13.87
N ASN A 481 9.40 -24.89 -14.27
CA ASN A 481 10.74 -24.89 -13.68
C ASN A 481 11.12 -23.45 -13.37
N VAL A 482 11.06 -23.09 -12.09
CA VAL A 482 11.29 -21.72 -11.61
C VAL A 482 12.53 -21.72 -10.73
N ASN A 483 13.58 -21.05 -11.18
CA ASN A 483 14.88 -21.01 -10.50
C ASN A 483 15.25 -19.54 -10.25
N LEU A 484 15.07 -19.08 -9.02
CA LEU A 484 15.25 -17.68 -8.62
C LEU A 484 16.54 -17.50 -7.83
N VAL A 485 17.38 -16.59 -8.30
CA VAL A 485 18.57 -16.12 -7.59
C VAL A 485 18.24 -14.77 -6.95
N LEU A 486 18.06 -14.78 -5.63
CA LEU A 486 17.72 -13.61 -4.82
C LEU A 486 18.96 -13.15 -4.04
N GLY A 487 19.76 -12.32 -4.70
CA GLY A 487 21.03 -11.85 -4.18
C GLY A 487 22.07 -12.97 -4.05
N ASN A 488 23.26 -12.59 -3.61
CA ASN A 488 24.38 -13.48 -3.34
C ASN A 488 25.25 -12.87 -2.22
N MET A 489 26.33 -13.56 -1.83
CA MET A 489 27.17 -13.09 -0.73
C MET A 489 27.94 -11.78 -1.04
N TYR A 490 28.05 -11.35 -2.29
CA TYR A 490 28.73 -10.11 -2.72
C TYR A 490 27.75 -8.99 -3.15
N GLN A 491 26.48 -9.34 -3.38
CA GLN A 491 25.33 -8.46 -3.63
C GLN A 491 24.13 -8.99 -2.81
N PRO A 492 24.09 -8.70 -1.50
CA PRO A 492 23.11 -9.30 -0.61
C PRO A 492 21.69 -8.80 -0.88
N PHE A 493 20.71 -9.65 -0.57
CA PHE A 493 19.36 -9.20 -0.24
C PHE A 493 19.36 -8.74 1.22
N VAL A 494 19.02 -7.49 1.50
CA VAL A 494 18.99 -6.92 2.85
C VAL A 494 17.57 -6.72 3.32
N VAL A 495 17.36 -7.02 4.60
CA VAL A 495 16.15 -6.64 5.33
C VAL A 495 16.53 -5.48 6.24
N GLY A 496 15.83 -4.36 6.09
CA GLY A 496 16.11 -3.15 6.84
C GLY A 496 14.86 -2.37 7.18
N SER A 497 15.05 -1.18 7.72
CA SER A 497 13.97 -0.25 8.03
C SER A 497 14.31 1.17 7.58
N GLU A 498 13.34 1.87 7.00
CA GLU A 498 13.42 3.30 6.69
C GLU A 498 12.29 4.05 7.40
N GLY A 499 12.63 4.68 8.53
CA GLY A 499 11.62 5.14 9.49
C GLY A 499 10.92 3.93 10.11
N ASN A 500 9.58 3.93 10.11
CA ASN A 500 8.78 2.80 10.59
C ASN A 500 8.57 1.70 9.53
N ASN A 501 9.00 1.93 8.29
CA ASN A 501 8.71 1.00 7.19
C ASN A 501 9.77 -0.09 7.09
N ILE A 502 9.34 -1.32 6.83
CA ILE A 502 10.23 -2.43 6.48
C ILE A 502 10.67 -2.26 5.02
N VAL A 503 11.96 -2.49 4.77
CA VAL A 503 12.56 -2.48 3.45
C VAL A 503 13.14 -3.85 3.15
N LEU A 504 12.80 -4.37 1.98
CA LEU A 504 13.34 -5.59 1.41
C LEU A 504 14.06 -5.21 0.12
N GLU A 505 15.39 -5.38 0.08
CA GLU A 505 16.19 -4.83 -1.01
C GLU A 505 17.27 -5.81 -1.47
N VAL A 506 17.26 -6.23 -2.74
CA VAL A 506 18.50 -6.72 -3.37
C VAL A 506 19.37 -5.51 -3.60
N THR A 507 20.51 -5.39 -2.91
CA THR A 507 21.34 -4.19 -2.97
C THR A 507 21.83 -3.93 -4.39
N ARG A 508 22.09 -2.65 -4.71
CA ARG A 508 22.78 -2.30 -5.95
C ARG A 508 24.12 -3.04 -6.05
N ILE A 509 24.50 -3.41 -7.27
CA ILE A 509 25.83 -3.96 -7.52
C ILE A 509 26.88 -2.94 -7.04
N PRO A 510 27.77 -3.31 -6.10
CA PRO A 510 28.83 -2.44 -5.63
C PRO A 510 29.74 -2.00 -6.79
N ASN A 511 30.26 -0.77 -6.72
CA ASN A 511 31.19 -0.26 -7.72
C ASN A 511 32.62 -0.82 -7.52
N VAL A 512 32.75 -2.14 -7.62
CA VAL A 512 33.99 -2.91 -7.46
C VAL A 512 34.12 -3.81 -8.70
N PRO A 513 35.12 -3.60 -9.58
CA PRO A 513 35.26 -4.35 -10.84
C PRO A 513 35.21 -5.87 -10.68
N GLU A 514 35.83 -6.41 -9.64
CA GLU A 514 35.86 -7.85 -9.39
C GLU A 514 34.48 -8.42 -9.02
N ILE A 515 33.59 -7.61 -8.45
CA ILE A 515 32.20 -8.02 -8.16
C ILE A 515 31.37 -8.01 -9.44
N TYR A 516 31.55 -7.00 -10.31
CA TYR A 516 30.91 -6.99 -11.63
C TYR A 516 31.29 -8.22 -12.46
N ASN A 517 32.56 -8.60 -12.44
CA ASN A 517 33.05 -9.79 -13.15
C ASN A 517 32.39 -11.09 -12.65
N LYS A 518 32.04 -11.18 -11.36
CA LYS A 518 31.32 -12.33 -10.80
C LYS A 518 29.83 -12.33 -11.16
N ILE A 519 29.21 -11.15 -11.28
CA ILE A 519 27.77 -11.02 -11.52
C ILE A 519 27.43 -11.22 -12.98
N TYR A 520 28.10 -10.48 -13.87
CA TYR A 520 27.75 -10.48 -15.29
C TYR A 520 28.16 -11.78 -15.97
N GLN A 521 27.29 -12.25 -16.85
CA GLN A 521 27.52 -13.40 -17.71
C GLN A 521 28.13 -12.93 -19.04
N ASN A 522 29.08 -13.70 -19.56
CA ASN A 522 29.58 -13.49 -20.91
C ASN A 522 28.64 -14.14 -21.94
N TYR A 523 27.83 -13.34 -22.62
CA TYR A 523 26.89 -13.84 -23.63
C TYR A 523 27.56 -13.99 -24.99
N GLU A 524 27.21 -15.03 -25.73
CA GLU A 524 27.58 -15.15 -27.14
C GLU A 524 26.92 -14.02 -27.95
N ASP A 525 27.66 -13.45 -28.90
CA ASP A 525 27.18 -12.33 -29.72
C ASP A 525 26.34 -12.77 -30.94
N GLY A 526 26.12 -14.07 -31.09
CA GLY A 526 25.43 -14.67 -32.24
C GLY A 526 26.22 -14.63 -33.55
N LYS A 527 27.50 -14.23 -33.53
CA LYS A 527 28.41 -14.11 -34.69
C LYS A 527 29.71 -14.91 -34.54
N GLY A 528 29.77 -15.82 -33.56
CA GLY A 528 30.96 -16.61 -33.26
C GLY A 528 31.93 -15.93 -32.28
N GLY A 529 31.48 -14.89 -31.57
CA GLY A 529 32.21 -14.20 -30.51
C GLY A 529 31.36 -14.04 -29.23
N TYR A 530 31.84 -13.21 -28.31
CA TYR A 530 31.17 -12.93 -27.04
C TYR A 530 31.01 -11.42 -26.83
N LEU A 531 29.92 -11.00 -26.20
CA LEU A 531 29.54 -9.61 -25.94
C LEU A 531 30.33 -8.97 -24.77
N GLY A 532 31.29 -9.68 -24.16
CA GLY A 532 32.02 -9.24 -22.98
C GLY A 532 33.43 -9.82 -22.83
N SER A 533 34.09 -9.41 -21.75
CA SER A 533 35.43 -9.92 -21.38
C SER A 533 35.34 -11.38 -20.92
N THR A 534 36.38 -12.17 -21.20
CA THR A 534 36.52 -13.54 -20.64
C THR A 534 36.63 -13.55 -19.12
N ALA A 535 36.76 -12.39 -18.48
CA ALA A 535 36.75 -12.22 -17.03
C ALA A 535 35.34 -12.36 -16.40
N PHE A 536 34.26 -12.35 -17.19
CA PHE A 536 32.89 -12.49 -16.70
C PHE A 536 32.55 -13.95 -16.39
N THR A 537 32.24 -14.25 -15.13
CA THR A 537 32.00 -15.61 -14.60
C THR A 537 30.56 -15.83 -14.13
N GLY A 538 29.70 -14.83 -14.27
CA GLY A 538 28.27 -14.96 -13.99
C GLY A 538 27.62 -16.04 -14.84
N SER A 539 26.58 -16.66 -14.30
CA SER A 539 25.87 -17.75 -14.98
C SER A 539 24.40 -17.77 -14.60
N THR A 540 23.61 -18.38 -15.47
CA THR A 540 22.18 -18.56 -15.27
C THR A 540 21.87 -19.87 -14.55
N CYS A 541 21.02 -19.77 -13.52
CA CYS A 541 20.45 -20.93 -12.84
C CYS A 541 19.18 -21.37 -13.57
N ASN A 542 19.23 -22.54 -14.19
CA ASN A 542 18.09 -23.19 -14.81
C ASN A 542 17.96 -24.64 -14.38
N VAL A 543 16.98 -25.35 -14.93
CA VAL A 543 16.66 -26.72 -14.50
C VAL A 543 17.84 -27.69 -14.67
N VAL A 544 18.69 -27.46 -15.68
CA VAL A 544 19.80 -28.37 -16.02
C VAL A 544 21.14 -27.93 -15.41
N SER A 545 21.31 -26.64 -15.12
CA SER A 545 22.57 -26.10 -14.61
C SER A 545 22.37 -24.88 -13.74
N CYS A 546 23.07 -24.81 -12.61
CA CYS A 546 22.99 -23.70 -11.66
C CYS A 546 24.38 -23.23 -11.18
N GLY A 547 25.25 -22.89 -12.12
CA GLY A 547 26.62 -22.44 -11.84
C GLY A 547 27.64 -23.58 -11.89
N THR A 548 28.74 -23.48 -11.14
CA THR A 548 29.85 -24.42 -11.23
C THR A 548 29.51 -25.76 -10.58
N PRO A 549 29.62 -26.90 -11.30
CA PRO A 549 29.34 -28.22 -10.74
C PRO A 549 30.12 -28.52 -9.46
N LEU A 550 29.46 -29.23 -8.54
CA LEU A 550 29.97 -29.57 -7.21
C LEU A 550 30.08 -31.09 -7.03
N LYS A 551 30.96 -31.47 -6.11
CA LYS A 551 31.05 -32.83 -5.57
C LYS A 551 30.25 -32.91 -4.27
N ALA A 552 29.66 -34.06 -3.94
CA ALA A 552 29.03 -34.23 -2.62
C ALA A 552 30.10 -34.38 -1.54
N ASN A 553 31.17 -35.11 -1.87
CA ASN A 553 32.33 -35.28 -1.02
C ASN A 553 33.59 -34.74 -1.71
N VAL A 554 34.49 -34.13 -0.93
CA VAL A 554 35.78 -33.63 -1.45
C VAL A 554 36.59 -34.72 -2.18
N ASN A 555 36.41 -35.98 -1.78
CA ASN A 555 37.08 -37.15 -2.32
C ASN A 555 36.42 -37.73 -3.58
N ASP A 556 35.23 -37.25 -3.99
CA ASP A 556 34.58 -37.76 -5.20
C ASP A 556 35.46 -37.51 -6.44
N SER A 557 35.55 -38.47 -7.36
CA SER A 557 36.35 -38.32 -8.58
C SER A 557 35.76 -37.30 -9.56
N THR A 558 34.44 -37.10 -9.53
CA THR A 558 33.70 -36.28 -10.50
C THR A 558 32.65 -35.41 -9.82
N ALA A 559 32.45 -34.20 -10.33
CA ALA A 559 31.38 -33.32 -9.88
C ALA A 559 30.04 -33.76 -10.51
N MET A 560 29.17 -34.36 -9.70
CA MET A 560 27.89 -34.92 -10.13
C MET A 560 26.69 -34.02 -9.82
N TYR A 561 26.91 -32.91 -9.13
CA TYR A 561 25.86 -32.02 -8.66
C TYR A 561 25.94 -30.64 -9.29
N GLN A 562 24.79 -30.00 -9.47
CA GLN A 562 24.72 -28.63 -9.95
C GLN A 562 25.30 -27.66 -8.90
N GLY A 563 25.81 -26.53 -9.40
CA GLY A 563 26.32 -25.46 -8.55
C GLY A 563 25.25 -24.75 -7.72
N ARG A 564 25.73 -23.75 -6.97
CA ARG A 564 24.89 -22.83 -6.18
C ARG A 564 25.36 -21.37 -6.28
N ASN A 565 26.26 -21.07 -7.21
CA ASN A 565 26.90 -19.76 -7.37
C ASN A 565 26.44 -19.01 -8.63
N ALA A 566 25.31 -19.44 -9.22
CA ALA A 566 24.66 -18.70 -10.30
C ALA A 566 24.20 -17.30 -9.85
N THR A 567 24.09 -16.38 -10.80
CA THR A 567 23.78 -14.96 -10.56
C THR A 567 22.52 -14.49 -11.27
N HIS A 568 22.04 -15.26 -12.25
CA HIS A 568 20.83 -14.97 -13.01
C HIS A 568 19.78 -16.05 -12.77
N SER A 569 18.52 -15.63 -12.77
CA SER A 569 17.34 -16.49 -12.59
C SER A 569 16.80 -16.99 -13.93
N SER A 570 15.98 -18.03 -13.88
CA SER A 570 15.23 -18.53 -15.02
C SER A 570 13.82 -18.98 -14.63
N ILE A 571 12.90 -18.88 -15.57
CA ILE A 571 11.53 -19.36 -15.48
C ILE A 571 11.20 -20.03 -16.81
N ALA A 572 10.96 -21.33 -16.79
CA ALA A 572 10.53 -22.09 -17.95
C ALA A 572 9.23 -22.83 -17.64
N ILE A 573 8.32 -22.89 -18.60
CA ILE A 573 7.07 -23.65 -18.50
C ILE A 573 6.88 -24.37 -19.82
N GLY A 574 6.69 -25.68 -19.75
CA GLY A 574 6.35 -26.49 -20.91
C GLY A 574 7.52 -27.10 -21.64
N THR A 575 7.32 -27.41 -22.92
CA THR A 575 8.30 -28.00 -23.84
C THR A 575 9.45 -27.02 -24.08
N VAL A 576 10.52 -27.18 -23.31
CA VAL A 576 11.68 -26.30 -23.31
C VAL A 576 12.94 -27.13 -23.43
N GLU A 577 13.85 -26.73 -24.32
CA GLU A 577 15.14 -27.37 -24.51
C GLU A 577 16.29 -26.49 -24.05
N ARG A 578 17.39 -27.15 -23.69
CA ARG A 578 18.66 -26.50 -23.39
C ARG A 578 19.50 -26.39 -24.66
N LEU A 579 19.99 -25.20 -24.95
CA LEU A 579 20.92 -24.92 -26.03
C LEU A 579 22.38 -25.17 -25.59
N PRO A 580 23.34 -25.33 -26.53
CA PRO A 580 24.75 -25.58 -26.20
C PRO A 580 25.40 -24.53 -25.28
N ASN A 581 24.94 -23.28 -25.36
CA ASN A 581 25.41 -22.16 -24.53
C ASN A 581 24.73 -22.07 -23.16
N ASN A 582 24.09 -23.15 -22.72
CA ASN A 582 23.36 -23.26 -21.45
C ASN A 582 22.08 -22.41 -21.33
N MET A 583 21.63 -21.77 -22.41
CA MET A 583 20.38 -21.02 -22.41
C MET A 583 19.18 -21.94 -22.70
N LEU A 584 18.01 -21.58 -22.19
CA LEU A 584 16.75 -22.27 -22.46
C LEU A 584 16.01 -21.67 -23.66
N ARG A 585 15.40 -22.54 -24.48
CA ARG A 585 14.53 -22.17 -25.60
C ARG A 585 13.20 -22.90 -25.50
N ALA A 586 12.10 -22.16 -25.55
CA ALA A 586 10.77 -22.73 -25.74
C ALA A 586 10.64 -23.28 -27.17
N LYS A 587 10.23 -24.53 -27.30
CA LYS A 587 9.94 -25.14 -28.60
C LYS A 587 8.55 -24.71 -29.09
N ASP A 588 8.41 -24.59 -30.41
CA ASP A 588 7.24 -24.05 -31.10
C ASP A 588 6.60 -25.05 -32.09
N HIS A 589 6.91 -26.35 -31.98
CA HIS A 589 6.28 -27.38 -32.82
C HIS A 589 4.82 -27.65 -32.43
N ASP A 590 4.06 -28.30 -33.32
CA ASP A 590 2.60 -28.50 -33.24
C ASP A 590 2.07 -29.11 -31.93
N ASN A 591 2.91 -29.86 -31.22
CA ASN A 591 2.57 -30.55 -29.98
C ASN A 591 3.28 -29.95 -28.75
N ALA A 592 3.98 -28.82 -28.88
CA ALA A 592 4.59 -28.15 -27.74
C ALA A 592 3.49 -27.72 -26.75
N THR A 593 3.71 -27.92 -25.45
CA THR A 593 2.72 -27.65 -24.41
C THR A 593 3.36 -26.99 -23.21
N GLY A 594 2.62 -26.15 -22.49
CA GLY A 594 3.07 -25.53 -21.26
C GLY A 594 1.91 -24.89 -20.53
N VAL A 595 1.44 -23.75 -21.02
CA VAL A 595 0.30 -23.02 -20.45
C VAL A 595 -0.98 -23.46 -21.15
N VAL A 596 -1.86 -24.16 -20.42
CA VAL A 596 -3.09 -24.73 -20.97
C VAL A 596 -4.29 -24.33 -20.11
N PHE A 597 -5.34 -23.82 -20.74
CA PHE A 597 -6.65 -23.66 -20.09
C PHE A 597 -7.55 -24.83 -20.45
N LYS A 598 -8.22 -25.43 -19.47
CA LYS A 598 -9.21 -26.48 -19.69
C LYS A 598 -10.57 -26.07 -19.13
N GLY A 599 -11.62 -26.33 -19.91
CA GLY A 599 -13.01 -26.15 -19.47
C GLY A 599 -13.54 -27.31 -18.61
N VAL A 600 -14.75 -27.14 -18.09
CA VAL A 600 -15.49 -28.21 -17.38
C VAL A 600 -15.83 -29.39 -18.29
N ASP A 601 -15.93 -29.17 -19.59
CA ASP A 601 -16.12 -30.20 -20.62
C ASP A 601 -14.81 -30.91 -21.01
N GLY A 602 -13.67 -30.48 -20.45
CA GLY A 602 -12.34 -30.96 -20.81
C GLY A 602 -11.76 -30.33 -22.08
N THR A 603 -12.48 -29.40 -22.73
CA THR A 603 -11.97 -28.68 -23.90
C THR A 603 -10.73 -27.88 -23.50
N ALA A 604 -9.61 -28.16 -24.17
CA ALA A 604 -8.33 -27.54 -23.87
C ALA A 604 -7.95 -26.46 -24.89
N LYS A 605 -7.39 -25.37 -24.39
CA LYS A 605 -6.70 -24.32 -25.16
C LYS A 605 -5.25 -24.26 -24.71
N ASN A 606 -4.37 -24.79 -25.55
CA ASN A 606 -2.94 -24.76 -25.33
C ASN A 606 -2.34 -23.47 -25.89
N LEU A 607 -1.69 -22.69 -25.04
CA LEU A 607 -1.00 -21.44 -25.40
C LEU A 607 0.49 -21.66 -25.66
N GLY A 608 0.98 -22.90 -25.55
CA GLY A 608 2.36 -23.28 -25.80
C GLY A 608 3.28 -23.12 -24.59
N SER A 609 4.57 -23.10 -24.85
CA SER A 609 5.64 -23.08 -23.87
C SER A 609 6.24 -21.67 -23.72
N VAL A 610 6.89 -21.41 -22.59
CA VAL A 610 7.64 -20.16 -22.36
C VAL A 610 8.99 -20.48 -21.72
N ALA A 611 10.02 -19.75 -22.12
CA ALA A 611 11.33 -19.76 -21.49
C ALA A 611 11.79 -18.31 -21.30
N ILE A 612 12.01 -17.92 -20.05
CA ILE A 612 12.63 -16.68 -19.63
C ILE A 612 13.92 -17.08 -18.94
N ASP A 613 15.05 -16.70 -19.50
CA ASP A 613 16.36 -17.17 -19.04
C ASP A 613 17.32 -15.98 -18.97
N GLY A 614 18.24 -16.00 -18.00
CA GLY A 614 19.20 -14.91 -17.80
C GLY A 614 18.62 -13.67 -17.11
N VAL A 615 17.66 -13.82 -16.21
CA VAL A 615 17.08 -12.68 -15.47
C VAL A 615 18.03 -12.23 -14.36
N LEU A 616 18.68 -11.08 -14.54
CA LEU A 616 19.53 -10.45 -13.54
C LEU A 616 18.77 -9.38 -12.74
N ILE A 617 18.79 -9.48 -11.41
CA ILE A 617 18.33 -8.41 -10.52
C ILE A 617 19.51 -7.51 -10.15
N GLN A 618 19.67 -6.39 -10.86
CA GLN A 618 20.73 -5.43 -10.56
C GLN A 618 20.46 -4.63 -9.28
N HIS A 619 19.20 -4.25 -9.07
CA HIS A 619 18.70 -3.55 -7.89
C HIS A 619 17.19 -3.75 -7.82
N LEU A 620 16.67 -4.20 -6.68
CA LEU A 620 15.24 -4.31 -6.44
C LEU A 620 14.96 -3.89 -5.01
N LYS A 621 13.99 -3.01 -4.81
CA LYS A 621 13.64 -2.49 -3.49
C LYS A 621 12.13 -2.47 -3.32
N PHE A 622 11.64 -3.24 -2.36
CA PHE A 622 10.29 -3.12 -1.84
C PHE A 622 10.34 -2.37 -0.51
N LYS A 623 9.39 -1.45 -0.32
CA LYS A 623 9.25 -0.67 0.91
C LYS A 623 7.78 -0.68 1.31
N THR A 624 7.51 -1.00 2.57
CA THR A 624 6.15 -0.85 3.09
C THR A 624 5.79 0.63 3.15
N THR A 625 4.51 0.95 2.96
CA THR A 625 3.99 2.32 3.06
C THR A 625 2.90 2.36 4.12
N GLY A 626 3.26 2.34 5.41
CA GLY A 626 2.26 2.52 6.47
C GLY A 626 2.36 1.61 7.69
N LEU A 627 3.57 1.31 8.16
CA LEU A 627 3.76 0.86 9.55
C LEU A 627 3.95 2.08 10.47
#